data_AF-A0A0F2JBN1-F1
#
_entry.id   AF-A0A0F2JBN1-F1
#
_cell.length_a   1.000
_cell.length_b   1.000
_cell.length_c   1.000
_cell.angle_alpha   90.00
_cell.angle_beta   90.00
_cell.angle_gamma   90.00
#
_symmetry.space_group_name_H-M   'P 1'
#
loop_
_entity.id
_entity.type
_entity.pdbx_description
1 polymer ?
#
loop_
_entity_poly.entity_id
_entity_poly.type
_entity_poly.pdbx_seq_one_letter_code
_entity_poly.pdbx_strand_id
1 'polypeptide(L)'
;MLEGKIKDVFSEMIVLKDPKRTEFFSNLSLPSYLRDWLVMKFSDASGVIDYDSVLRYIKQYIPGREDFEHYKYLMVNGETIRFLARIRVMVDIKDGKTVFELPDFGGTRTGAGGIVDSDVADKWQDVLLRESENWGIVELIWTKDFSTKQAKGIIKLIDYNPFCPYTIDLDYYREARKEFTIQEWIDVLISAVDYNPAGYVDDITGEISELKKMCFLKRLLPFVENRINLIELAPKGTGKSYIYEKISKRGWLVSGGTVSRATLVYDNAKKTSGLLARFDFVGFDESQSIRFEQPSQIQAALKHYMEFGEIKGFDAQMAATAGIIVLGNIDAERFDVNKNMVAEINPIFQESATLDRFHGFIPGWEIPRLNQDLIANGWAINTEYFAEVLHALRDELIYSAIVDQCIHVPRKADKRDLTAIKRICTAFVKLLFPHATSKEDITKEDFLKYCLEPAKEMRQIIRTQLCIVDPKEYNVPGKQEIPDIQYADEH
;
A
#
# COMPACT_ATOMS: atom_id res chain seq x y z
N MET A 1 -14.68 -20.57 -17.56
CA MET A 1 -13.93 -19.31 -17.79
C MET A 1 -13.68 -18.68 -16.43
N LEU A 2 -12.47 -18.15 -16.19
CA LEU A 2 -11.95 -17.73 -14.88
C LEU A 2 -12.94 -16.89 -14.04
N GLU A 3 -13.68 -15.97 -14.67
CA GLU A 3 -14.69 -15.15 -13.99
C GLU A 3 -15.78 -15.96 -13.27
N GLY A 4 -16.25 -17.06 -13.86
CA GLY A 4 -17.25 -17.92 -13.23
C GLY A 4 -16.68 -18.58 -11.97
N LYS A 5 -15.44 -19.04 -12.04
CA LYS A 5 -14.72 -19.62 -10.91
C LYS A 5 -14.48 -18.60 -9.80
N ILE A 6 -14.12 -17.36 -10.14
CA ILE A 6 -13.99 -16.26 -9.17
C ILE A 6 -15.32 -16.03 -8.45
N LYS A 7 -16.46 -16.01 -9.17
CA LYS A 7 -17.79 -15.87 -8.55
C LYS A 7 -18.11 -17.00 -7.59
N ASP A 8 -17.86 -18.23 -8.01
CA ASP A 8 -18.20 -19.42 -7.22
C ASP A 8 -17.36 -19.49 -5.94
N VAL A 9 -16.08 -19.14 -6.03
CA VAL A 9 -15.14 -19.20 -4.90
C VAL A 9 -15.27 -17.99 -3.98
N PHE A 10 -15.37 -16.76 -4.51
CA PHE A 10 -15.31 -15.54 -3.71
C PHE A 10 -16.65 -14.86 -3.41
N SER A 11 -17.76 -15.30 -4.03
CA SER A 11 -19.18 -14.90 -3.86
C SER A 11 -19.49 -13.50 -3.30
N GLU A 12 -19.24 -13.22 -2.03
CA GLU A 12 -19.53 -11.94 -1.35
C GLU A 12 -18.40 -10.90 -1.47
N MET A 13 -17.20 -11.31 -1.90
CA MET A 13 -15.98 -10.50 -1.95
C MET A 13 -15.64 -10.02 -3.36
N ILE A 14 -16.60 -10.08 -4.29
CA ILE A 14 -16.41 -9.75 -5.71
C ILE A 14 -17.19 -8.52 -6.12
N VAL A 15 -16.71 -7.88 -7.18
CA VAL A 15 -17.35 -6.71 -7.78
C VAL A 15 -17.26 -6.81 -9.30
N LEU A 16 -18.32 -6.35 -9.98
CA LEU A 16 -18.31 -6.23 -11.43
C LEU A 16 -17.52 -4.97 -11.84
N LYS A 17 -16.29 -5.17 -12.29
CA LYS A 17 -15.43 -4.12 -12.85
C LYS A 17 -15.92 -3.76 -14.25
N ASP A 18 -16.07 -2.46 -14.51
CA ASP A 18 -16.48 -1.95 -15.81
C ASP A 18 -15.82 -0.57 -16.03
N PRO A 19 -14.97 -0.42 -17.06
CA PRO A 19 -14.29 0.83 -17.36
C PRO A 19 -15.23 2.05 -17.50
N LYS A 20 -16.47 1.84 -18.00
CA LYS A 20 -17.46 2.92 -18.15
C LYS A 20 -17.96 3.43 -16.79
N ARG A 21 -17.99 2.57 -15.77
CA ARG A 21 -18.30 2.96 -14.38
C ARG A 21 -17.16 3.74 -13.78
N THR A 22 -15.93 3.32 -14.06
CA THR A 22 -14.71 4.00 -13.59
C THR A 22 -14.68 5.46 -14.05
N GLU A 23 -15.13 5.75 -15.28
CA GLU A 23 -15.26 7.12 -15.79
C GLU A 23 -16.26 7.96 -14.97
N PHE A 24 -17.46 7.43 -14.69
CA PHE A 24 -18.46 8.10 -13.85
C PHE A 24 -17.90 8.49 -12.47
N PHE A 25 -17.21 7.56 -11.80
CA PHE A 25 -16.62 7.81 -10.49
C PHE A 25 -15.32 8.63 -10.54
N SER A 26 -14.60 8.64 -11.67
CA SER A 26 -13.39 9.46 -11.84
C SER A 26 -13.70 10.95 -11.73
N ASN A 27 -14.88 11.37 -12.20
CA ASN A 27 -15.38 12.74 -12.04
C ASN A 27 -15.63 13.13 -10.57
N LEU A 28 -15.73 12.16 -9.67
CA LEU A 28 -16.02 12.37 -8.26
C LEU A 28 -14.74 12.42 -7.40
N SER A 29 -13.55 12.30 -8.00
CA SER A 29 -12.25 12.32 -7.31
C SER A 29 -12.13 11.35 -6.12
N LEU A 30 -12.91 10.26 -6.12
CA LEU A 30 -12.92 9.28 -5.03
C LEU A 30 -11.81 8.23 -5.20
N PRO A 31 -11.16 7.78 -4.11
CA PRO A 31 -10.22 6.64 -4.13
C PRO A 31 -10.88 5.35 -4.64
N SER A 32 -10.12 4.41 -5.23
CA SER A 32 -10.73 3.24 -5.89
C SER A 32 -11.45 2.30 -4.94
N TYR A 33 -10.91 2.10 -3.73
CA TYR A 33 -11.59 1.36 -2.67
C TYR A 33 -12.98 1.94 -2.31
N LEU A 34 -13.14 3.27 -2.36
CA LEU A 34 -14.42 3.93 -2.08
C LEU A 34 -15.43 3.74 -3.22
N ARG A 35 -14.94 3.70 -4.45
CA ARG A 35 -15.77 3.40 -5.64
C ARG A 35 -16.30 1.98 -5.55
N ASP A 36 -15.44 1.01 -5.27
CA ASP A 36 -15.78 -0.39 -5.17
C ASP A 36 -16.85 -0.66 -4.10
N TRP A 37 -16.77 0.02 -2.95
CA TRP A 37 -17.81 -0.02 -1.92
C TRP A 37 -19.13 0.58 -2.39
N LEU A 38 -19.11 1.74 -3.06
CA LEU A 38 -20.32 2.35 -3.63
C LEU A 38 -20.95 1.44 -4.67
N VAL A 39 -20.13 0.83 -5.52
CA VAL A 39 -20.60 -0.15 -6.50
C VAL A 39 -21.29 -1.28 -5.77
N MET A 40 -20.63 -1.94 -4.82
CA MET A 40 -21.19 -3.09 -4.11
C MET A 40 -22.49 -2.76 -3.36
N LYS A 41 -22.53 -1.61 -2.68
CA LYS A 41 -23.70 -1.18 -1.88
C LYS A 41 -24.92 -0.85 -2.75
N PHE A 42 -24.70 -0.32 -3.95
CA PHE A 42 -25.76 0.16 -4.83
C PHE A 42 -25.95 -0.73 -6.08
N SER A 43 -25.25 -1.86 -6.14
CA SER A 43 -25.43 -2.88 -7.19
C SER A 43 -26.40 -3.97 -6.76
N ASP A 44 -27.22 -4.44 -7.68
CA ASP A 44 -27.99 -5.68 -7.50
C ASP A 44 -27.13 -6.95 -7.73
N ALA A 45 -27.72 -8.13 -7.57
CA ALA A 45 -27.03 -9.41 -7.77
C ALA A 45 -26.52 -9.64 -9.21
N SER A 46 -27.03 -8.88 -10.19
CA SER A 46 -26.54 -8.90 -11.57
C SER A 46 -25.42 -7.87 -11.82
N GLY A 47 -25.10 -7.06 -10.81
CA GLY A 47 -24.10 -6.01 -10.86
C GLY A 47 -24.63 -4.70 -11.45
N VAL A 48 -25.94 -4.51 -11.63
CA VAL A 48 -26.52 -3.26 -12.16
C VAL A 48 -26.59 -2.21 -11.05
N ILE A 49 -26.10 -0.99 -11.34
CA ILE A 49 -25.99 0.10 -10.36
C ILE A 49 -27.08 1.16 -10.59
N ASP A 50 -27.70 1.62 -9.50
CA ASP A 50 -28.49 2.85 -9.49
C ASP A 50 -27.61 4.09 -9.27
N TYR A 51 -27.18 4.71 -10.37
CA TYR A 51 -26.32 5.90 -10.35
C TYR A 51 -26.98 7.11 -9.67
N ASP A 52 -28.30 7.27 -9.75
CA ASP A 52 -28.98 8.40 -9.13
C ASP A 52 -28.95 8.27 -7.60
N SER A 53 -29.13 7.05 -7.10
CA SER A 53 -28.98 6.76 -5.66
C SER A 53 -27.55 6.97 -5.18
N VAL A 54 -26.54 6.59 -5.98
CA VAL A 54 -25.13 6.86 -5.69
C VAL A 54 -24.87 8.38 -5.61
N LEU A 55 -25.33 9.18 -6.58
CA LEU A 55 -25.14 10.63 -6.56
C LEU A 55 -25.83 11.31 -5.37
N ARG A 56 -27.05 10.88 -5.05
CA ARG A 56 -27.76 11.37 -3.85
C ARG A 56 -26.98 11.04 -2.59
N TYR A 57 -26.47 9.81 -2.49
CA TYR A 57 -25.68 9.36 -1.34
C TYR A 57 -24.38 10.17 -1.20
N ILE A 58 -23.64 10.37 -2.30
CA ILE A 58 -22.39 11.15 -2.30
C ILE A 58 -22.68 12.59 -1.87
N LYS A 59 -23.67 13.25 -2.47
CA LYS A 59 -24.04 14.64 -2.10
C LYS A 59 -24.49 14.76 -0.64
N GLN A 60 -25.12 13.73 -0.10
CA GLN A 60 -25.64 13.76 1.27
C GLN A 60 -24.55 13.44 2.31
N TYR A 61 -23.66 12.50 2.02
CA TYR A 61 -22.76 11.91 3.01
C TYR A 61 -21.28 12.12 2.74
N ILE A 62 -20.85 12.65 1.59
CA ILE A 62 -19.43 12.92 1.31
C ILE A 62 -19.24 14.45 1.22
N PRO A 63 -18.98 15.13 2.33
CA PRO A 63 -18.74 16.56 2.35
C PRO A 63 -17.41 16.93 1.69
N GLY A 64 -17.38 18.11 1.08
CA GLY A 64 -16.15 18.85 0.81
C GLY A 64 -15.57 19.45 2.09
N ARG A 65 -14.31 19.88 2.02
CA ARG A 65 -13.58 20.45 3.17
C ARG A 65 -14.26 21.71 3.75
N GLU A 66 -14.90 22.51 2.89
CA GLU A 66 -15.56 23.76 3.26
C GLU A 66 -16.91 23.54 3.97
N ASP A 67 -17.52 22.36 3.79
CA ASP A 67 -18.83 22.05 4.38
C ASP A 67 -18.77 21.90 5.90
N PHE A 68 -17.57 21.69 6.47
CA PHE A 68 -17.43 21.49 7.91
C PHE A 68 -17.82 22.73 8.72
N GLU A 69 -17.67 23.94 8.18
CA GLU A 69 -18.16 25.16 8.85
C GLU A 69 -19.69 25.15 8.95
N HIS A 70 -20.35 24.70 7.88
CA HIS A 70 -21.80 24.53 7.87
C HIS A 70 -22.24 23.45 8.86
N TYR A 71 -21.53 22.32 8.94
CA TYR A 71 -21.82 21.27 9.92
C TYR A 71 -21.64 21.74 11.37
N LYS A 72 -20.62 22.54 11.67
CA LYS A 72 -20.48 23.19 12.98
C LYS A 72 -21.69 24.07 13.31
N TYR A 73 -22.14 24.87 12.36
CA TYR A 73 -23.35 25.68 12.53
C TYR A 73 -24.58 24.81 12.84
N LEU A 74 -24.83 23.77 12.07
CA LEU A 74 -25.97 22.88 12.29
C LEU A 74 -25.89 22.18 13.66
N MET A 75 -24.74 21.61 14.02
CA MET A 75 -24.55 20.94 15.31
C MET A 75 -24.79 21.88 16.50
N VAL A 76 -24.27 23.11 16.46
CA VAL A 76 -24.47 24.11 17.53
C VAL A 76 -25.95 24.52 17.66
N ASN A 77 -26.73 24.41 16.58
CA ASN A 77 -28.18 24.62 16.60
C ASN A 77 -28.99 23.37 16.99
N GLY A 78 -28.33 22.28 17.42
CA GLY A 78 -28.96 21.08 17.94
C GLY A 78 -29.20 19.96 16.92
N GLU A 79 -28.75 20.15 15.68
CA GLU A 79 -28.84 19.10 14.66
C GLU A 79 -27.81 18.00 14.88
N THR A 80 -28.20 16.77 14.50
CA THR A 80 -27.28 15.63 14.44
C THR A 80 -26.77 15.47 13.02
N ILE A 81 -25.45 15.41 12.85
CA ILE A 81 -24.83 15.42 11.53
C ILE A 81 -24.16 14.08 11.26
N ARG A 82 -24.50 13.47 10.11
CA ARG A 82 -24.01 12.16 9.70
C ARG A 82 -23.37 12.21 8.34
N PHE A 83 -22.11 11.77 8.24
CA PHE A 83 -21.34 11.80 7.00
C PHE A 83 -20.16 10.82 7.03
N LEU A 84 -19.64 10.48 5.86
CA LEU A 84 -18.43 9.70 5.67
C LEU A 84 -17.21 10.58 5.93
N ALA A 85 -16.33 10.14 6.81
CA ALA A 85 -15.08 10.82 7.09
C ALA A 85 -13.98 9.83 7.48
N ARG A 86 -12.73 10.27 7.30
CA ARG A 86 -11.60 9.67 8.01
C ARG A 86 -11.56 10.19 9.44
N ILE A 87 -11.43 9.28 10.40
CA ILE A 87 -11.38 9.55 11.82
C ILE A 87 -10.11 8.95 12.42
N ARG A 88 -9.45 9.72 13.30
CA ARG A 88 -8.39 9.22 14.18
C ARG A 88 -8.89 9.27 15.61
N VAL A 89 -8.76 8.15 16.33
CA VAL A 89 -9.18 8.04 17.74
C VAL A 89 -7.96 7.78 18.60
N MET A 90 -7.91 8.42 19.76
CA MET A 90 -6.82 8.27 20.71
C MET A 90 -7.34 8.40 22.15
N VAL A 91 -6.59 7.82 23.09
CA VAL A 91 -6.91 7.91 24.51
C VAL A 91 -6.09 9.04 25.14
N ASP A 92 -6.76 10.07 25.64
CA ASP A 92 -6.14 11.08 26.48
C ASP A 92 -6.08 10.58 27.92
N ILE A 93 -4.89 10.15 28.35
CA ILE A 93 -4.63 9.63 29.69
C ILE A 93 -4.80 10.72 30.76
N LYS A 94 -4.54 11.99 30.44
CA LYS A 94 -4.60 13.08 31.42
C LYS A 94 -6.04 13.37 31.83
N ASP A 95 -6.93 13.38 30.84
CA ASP A 95 -8.34 13.67 31.04
C ASP A 95 -9.19 12.39 31.19
N GLY A 96 -8.61 11.21 30.97
CA GLY A 96 -9.29 9.92 31.03
C GLY A 96 -10.36 9.75 29.95
N LYS A 97 -10.18 10.41 28.80
CA LYS A 97 -11.19 10.50 27.74
C LYS A 97 -10.69 9.92 26.44
N THR A 98 -11.56 9.21 25.74
CA THR A 98 -11.33 8.84 24.34
C THR A 98 -11.71 10.03 23.46
N VAL A 99 -10.74 10.54 22.69
CA VAL A 99 -10.91 11.71 21.83
C VAL A 99 -10.73 11.33 20.37
N PHE A 100 -11.35 12.09 19.48
CA PHE A 100 -11.20 11.92 18.04
C PHE A 100 -10.82 13.22 17.35
N GLU A 101 -10.21 13.08 16.18
CA GLU A 101 -10.04 14.15 15.21
C GLU A 101 -10.39 13.68 13.79
N LEU A 102 -10.83 14.61 12.96
CA LEU A 102 -11.15 14.38 11.55
C LEU A 102 -10.07 15.05 10.68
N PRO A 103 -9.07 14.30 10.18
CA PRO A 103 -7.93 14.88 9.48
C PRO A 103 -8.31 15.67 8.22
N ASP A 104 -9.35 15.23 7.50
CA ASP A 104 -9.78 15.81 6.23
C ASP A 104 -10.30 17.26 6.39
N PHE A 105 -10.73 17.63 7.60
CA PHE A 105 -11.20 18.98 7.94
C PHE A 105 -10.16 19.78 8.74
N GLY A 106 -8.93 19.31 8.85
CA GLY A 106 -7.84 19.97 9.58
C GLY A 106 -7.69 19.54 11.05
N GLY A 107 -8.44 18.53 11.48
CA GLY A 107 -8.36 17.92 12.80
C GLY A 107 -8.69 18.88 13.95
N THR A 108 -8.12 18.61 15.13
CA THR A 108 -8.37 19.42 16.34
C THR A 108 -8.08 20.93 16.16
N ARG A 109 -7.14 21.30 15.28
CA ARG A 109 -6.74 22.71 15.06
C ARG A 109 -7.84 23.58 14.46
N THR A 110 -8.75 23.00 13.69
CA THR A 110 -9.89 23.69 13.06
C THR A 110 -11.20 23.51 13.83
N GLY A 111 -11.14 22.85 15.00
CA GLY A 111 -12.31 22.42 15.75
C GLY A 111 -12.96 21.14 15.20
N ALA A 112 -12.30 20.43 14.27
CA ALA A 112 -12.75 19.15 13.75
C ALA A 112 -12.27 17.99 14.62
N GLY A 113 -12.64 18.03 15.89
CA GLY A 113 -12.33 17.00 16.88
C GLY A 113 -13.17 17.14 18.13
N GLY A 114 -13.17 16.11 18.96
CA GLY A 114 -14.07 16.01 20.10
C GLY A 114 -13.87 14.76 20.94
N ILE A 115 -14.89 14.37 21.69
CA ILE A 115 -14.89 13.15 22.52
C ILE A 115 -15.67 12.04 21.80
N VAL A 116 -15.20 10.80 21.94
CA VAL A 116 -15.95 9.61 21.54
C VAL A 116 -16.87 9.20 22.68
N ASP A 117 -18.15 8.99 22.38
CA ASP A 117 -19.10 8.43 23.35
C ASP A 117 -18.62 7.06 23.85
N SER A 118 -18.87 6.75 25.13
CA SER A 118 -18.44 5.48 25.74
C SER A 118 -19.00 4.28 24.99
N ASP A 119 -20.25 4.33 24.55
CA ASP A 119 -20.90 3.21 23.87
C ASP A 119 -20.25 2.95 22.51
N VAL A 120 -19.84 4.02 21.81
CA VAL A 120 -19.11 3.94 20.54
C VAL A 120 -17.69 3.42 20.76
N ALA A 121 -17.00 3.93 21.79
CA ALA A 121 -15.65 3.50 22.12
C ALA A 121 -15.63 2.00 22.50
N ASP A 122 -16.54 1.56 23.36
CA ASP A 122 -16.61 0.17 23.81
C ASP A 122 -16.96 -0.78 22.66
N LYS A 123 -17.91 -0.39 21.80
CA LYS A 123 -18.33 -1.19 20.65
C LYS A 123 -17.23 -1.32 19.60
N TRP A 124 -16.46 -0.27 19.36
CA TRP A 124 -15.53 -0.20 18.23
C TRP A 124 -14.05 -0.08 18.63
N GLN A 125 -13.69 -0.34 19.89
CA GLN A 125 -12.31 -0.21 20.38
C GLN A 125 -11.29 -0.98 19.52
N ASP A 126 -11.62 -2.19 19.08
CA ASP A 126 -10.72 -3.03 18.27
C ASP A 126 -10.47 -2.44 16.87
N VAL A 127 -11.38 -1.61 16.36
CA VAL A 127 -11.23 -0.95 15.06
C VAL A 127 -10.60 0.43 15.26
N LEU A 128 -11.24 1.27 16.06
CA LEU A 128 -10.89 2.68 16.23
C LEU A 128 -9.55 2.91 16.92
N LEU A 129 -9.10 2.01 17.81
CA LEU A 129 -7.86 2.18 18.57
C LEU A 129 -6.66 1.40 18.01
N ARG A 130 -6.88 0.41 17.14
CA ARG A 130 -5.78 -0.36 16.53
C ARG A 130 -5.17 0.36 15.33
N GLU A 131 -6.00 1.02 14.53
CA GLU A 131 -5.55 1.72 13.32
C GLU A 131 -5.33 3.21 13.56
N SER A 132 -4.29 3.77 12.95
CA SER A 132 -3.98 5.20 13.12
C SER A 132 -5.01 6.13 12.47
N GLU A 133 -5.74 5.64 11.47
CA GLU A 133 -6.80 6.34 10.74
C GLU A 133 -7.82 5.33 10.22
N ASN A 134 -9.08 5.53 10.56
CA ASN A 134 -10.19 4.69 10.16
C ASN A 134 -11.13 5.48 9.25
N TRP A 135 -11.67 4.84 8.21
CA TRP A 135 -12.77 5.42 7.45
C TRP A 135 -14.09 4.92 7.99
N GLY A 136 -15.13 5.75 7.99
CA GLY A 136 -16.47 5.32 8.32
C GLY A 136 -17.49 6.45 8.30
N ILE A 137 -18.76 6.07 8.40
CA ILE A 137 -19.83 7.03 8.60
C ILE A 137 -19.83 7.41 10.07
N VAL A 138 -19.53 8.68 10.35
CA VAL A 138 -19.56 9.26 11.69
C VAL A 138 -20.90 9.95 11.91
N GLU A 139 -21.42 9.86 13.13
CA GLU A 139 -22.57 10.63 13.59
C GLU A 139 -22.15 11.53 14.74
N LEU A 140 -22.26 12.84 14.53
CA LEU A 140 -21.73 13.87 15.42
C LEU A 140 -22.87 14.75 15.95
N ILE A 141 -22.75 15.08 17.23
CA ILE A 141 -23.59 16.10 17.88
C ILE A 141 -22.70 17.12 18.58
N TRP A 142 -23.24 18.30 18.83
CA TRP A 142 -22.66 19.23 19.78
C TRP A 142 -23.39 19.16 21.11
N THR A 143 -22.64 19.11 22.20
CA THR A 143 -23.18 19.12 23.56
C THR A 143 -22.36 20.01 24.47
N LYS A 144 -22.85 20.26 25.68
CA LYS A 144 -22.10 20.96 26.72
C LYS A 144 -21.51 19.94 27.69
N ASP A 145 -20.20 19.98 27.89
CA ASP A 145 -19.52 19.24 28.94
C ASP A 145 -19.69 20.00 30.27
N PHE A 146 -20.40 19.39 31.22
CA PHE A 146 -20.67 19.93 32.55
C PHE A 146 -19.68 19.45 33.63
N SER A 147 -18.64 18.68 33.25
CA SER A 147 -17.62 18.22 34.20
C SER A 147 -16.74 19.35 34.77
N THR A 148 -16.71 20.51 34.10
CA THR A 148 -15.97 21.70 34.55
C THR A 148 -16.90 22.82 35.04
N LYS A 149 -16.41 23.68 35.97
CA LYS A 149 -17.17 24.81 36.55
C LYS A 149 -17.81 25.75 35.51
N GLN A 150 -17.21 25.87 34.33
CA GLN A 150 -17.84 26.51 33.17
C GLN A 150 -18.12 25.44 32.14
N ALA A 151 -19.39 25.31 31.73
CA ALA A 151 -19.79 24.33 30.73
C ALA A 151 -19.16 24.70 29.37
N LYS A 152 -18.40 23.78 28.78
CA LYS A 152 -17.74 23.99 27.48
C LYS A 152 -18.49 23.23 26.39
N GLY A 153 -18.71 23.88 25.25
CA GLY A 153 -19.24 23.21 24.07
C GLY A 153 -18.23 22.21 23.51
N ILE A 154 -18.70 21.02 23.16
CA ILE A 154 -17.86 19.96 22.60
C ILE A 154 -18.62 19.16 21.55
N ILE A 155 -17.91 18.70 20.52
CA ILE A 155 -18.44 17.74 19.56
C ILE A 155 -18.29 16.34 20.16
N LYS A 156 -19.33 15.52 20.05
CA LYS A 156 -19.35 14.13 20.51
C LYS A 156 -19.65 13.21 19.34
N LEU A 157 -18.84 12.17 19.16
CA LEU A 157 -19.12 11.07 18.24
C LEU A 157 -20.07 10.10 18.93
N ILE A 158 -21.30 10.01 18.44
CA ILE A 158 -22.38 9.21 19.04
C ILE A 158 -22.72 7.94 18.28
N ASP A 159 -22.31 7.84 17.02
CA ASP A 159 -22.34 6.57 16.28
C ASP A 159 -21.18 6.52 15.26
N TYR A 160 -20.74 5.31 14.96
CA TYR A 160 -19.72 5.02 13.97
C TYR A 160 -20.09 3.75 13.22
N ASN A 161 -20.05 3.82 11.89
CA ASN A 161 -20.19 2.65 11.04
C ASN A 161 -18.92 2.49 10.18
N PRO A 162 -18.11 1.43 10.38
CA PRO A 162 -16.88 1.22 9.66
C PRO A 162 -17.07 1.20 8.15
N PHE A 163 -16.03 1.67 7.45
CA PHE A 163 -15.96 1.67 6.00
C PHE A 163 -15.47 0.33 5.40
N CYS A 164 -15.42 -0.75 6.19
CA CYS A 164 -15.08 -2.08 5.69
C CYS A 164 -16.30 -3.00 5.84
N PRO A 165 -17.01 -3.35 4.75
CA PRO A 165 -18.13 -4.28 4.82
C PRO A 165 -17.66 -5.75 4.90
N TYR A 166 -16.35 -6.00 4.84
CA TYR A 166 -15.78 -7.33 4.79
C TYR A 166 -15.20 -7.73 6.14
N THR A 167 -15.32 -9.02 6.44
CA THR A 167 -14.47 -9.65 7.46
C THR A 167 -13.24 -10.20 6.73
N ILE A 168 -12.04 -9.82 7.19
CA ILE A 168 -10.80 -10.36 6.62
C ILE A 168 -10.53 -11.71 7.27
N ASP A 169 -10.71 -12.77 6.48
CA ASP A 169 -10.43 -14.15 6.85
C ASP A 169 -9.31 -14.69 5.96
N LEU A 170 -8.11 -14.78 6.53
CA LEU A 170 -6.94 -15.28 5.80
C LEU A 170 -7.05 -16.78 5.49
N ASP A 171 -7.74 -17.57 6.32
CA ASP A 171 -7.89 -19.00 6.08
C ASP A 171 -8.85 -19.26 4.92
N TYR A 172 -9.95 -18.51 4.85
CA TYR A 172 -10.80 -18.49 3.66
C TYR A 172 -10.03 -18.13 2.39
N TYR A 173 -9.20 -17.08 2.44
CA TYR A 173 -8.39 -16.67 1.28
C TYR A 173 -7.37 -17.74 0.86
N ARG A 174 -6.77 -18.44 1.84
CA ARG A 174 -5.85 -19.57 1.61
C ARG A 174 -6.55 -20.77 0.98
N GLU A 175 -7.72 -21.15 1.46
CA GLU A 175 -8.51 -22.23 0.86
C GLU A 175 -8.97 -21.85 -0.55
N ALA A 176 -9.47 -20.64 -0.73
CA ALA A 176 -9.85 -20.11 -2.04
C ALA A 176 -8.69 -20.17 -3.04
N ARG A 177 -7.47 -19.82 -2.62
CA ARG A 177 -6.27 -19.91 -3.45
C ARG A 177 -6.03 -21.32 -4.00
N LYS A 178 -6.30 -22.38 -3.23
CA LYS A 178 -6.04 -23.78 -3.64
C LYS A 178 -6.89 -24.20 -4.83
N GLU A 179 -8.04 -23.55 -5.04
CA GLU A 179 -8.91 -23.84 -6.17
C GLU A 179 -8.30 -23.41 -7.52
N PHE A 180 -7.32 -22.49 -7.55
CA PHE A 180 -6.75 -21.93 -8.78
C PHE A 180 -5.39 -22.52 -9.14
N THR A 181 -5.11 -22.68 -10.44
CA THR A 181 -3.73 -22.88 -10.90
C THR A 181 -2.91 -21.61 -10.69
N ILE A 182 -1.58 -21.69 -10.74
CA ILE A 182 -0.73 -20.48 -10.59
C ILE A 182 -1.00 -19.45 -11.69
N GLN A 183 -1.24 -19.89 -12.93
CA GLN A 183 -1.56 -18.99 -14.04
C GLN A 183 -2.92 -18.30 -13.85
N GLU A 184 -3.95 -19.05 -13.44
CA GLU A 184 -5.25 -18.48 -13.10
C GLU A 184 -5.13 -17.49 -11.93
N TRP A 185 -4.31 -17.82 -10.92
CA TRP A 185 -4.11 -16.98 -9.76
C TRP A 185 -3.43 -15.65 -10.10
N ILE A 186 -2.41 -15.66 -10.95
CA ILE A 186 -1.78 -14.42 -11.45
C ILE A 186 -2.84 -13.51 -12.09
N ASP A 187 -3.77 -14.08 -12.86
CA ASP A 187 -4.85 -13.33 -13.50
C ASP A 187 -5.86 -12.79 -12.48
N VAL A 188 -6.19 -13.57 -11.45
CA VAL A 188 -6.99 -13.12 -10.29
C VAL A 188 -6.33 -11.92 -9.64
N LEU A 189 -5.03 -11.98 -9.31
CA LEU A 189 -4.30 -10.89 -8.65
C LEU A 189 -4.27 -9.60 -9.47
N ILE A 190 -4.06 -9.70 -10.79
CA ILE A 190 -4.03 -8.53 -11.68
C ILE A 190 -5.43 -7.90 -11.78
N SER A 191 -6.47 -8.72 -11.92
CA SER A 191 -7.86 -8.25 -11.97
C SER A 191 -8.34 -7.62 -10.66
N ALA A 192 -7.86 -8.11 -9.51
CA ALA A 192 -8.18 -7.59 -8.19
C ALA A 192 -7.69 -6.15 -7.97
N VAL A 193 -6.72 -5.67 -8.77
CA VAL A 193 -6.19 -4.30 -8.69
C VAL A 193 -6.63 -3.42 -9.86
N ASP A 194 -7.76 -3.75 -10.50
CA ASP A 194 -8.39 -3.02 -11.62
C ASP A 194 -7.72 -3.18 -12.99
N TYR A 195 -6.82 -4.16 -13.18
CA TYR A 195 -6.13 -4.38 -14.46
C TYR A 195 -6.62 -5.64 -15.20
N ASN A 196 -6.63 -5.60 -16.53
CA ASN A 196 -6.98 -6.75 -17.34
C ASN A 196 -5.74 -7.61 -17.64
N PRO A 197 -5.66 -8.87 -17.15
CA PRO A 197 -4.52 -9.74 -17.42
C PRO A 197 -4.32 -10.05 -18.91
N ALA A 198 -5.37 -10.02 -19.73
CA ALA A 198 -5.25 -10.26 -21.17
C ALA A 198 -4.50 -9.14 -21.92
N GLY A 199 -4.39 -7.94 -21.34
CA GLY A 199 -3.68 -6.81 -21.95
C GLY A 199 -2.16 -6.89 -21.84
N TYR A 200 -1.61 -7.85 -21.11
CA TYR A 200 -0.17 -8.03 -20.94
C TYR A 200 0.38 -8.96 -22.03
N VAL A 201 0.64 -8.39 -23.21
CA VAL A 201 1.13 -9.13 -24.38
C VAL A 201 2.59 -8.83 -24.70
N ASP A 202 3.30 -9.81 -25.23
CA ASP A 202 4.64 -9.65 -25.78
C ASP A 202 4.62 -8.74 -27.03
N ASP A 203 5.55 -7.80 -27.12
CA ASP A 203 5.51 -6.75 -28.16
C ASP A 203 5.84 -7.27 -29.56
N ILE A 204 6.46 -8.45 -29.66
CA ILE A 204 6.89 -9.06 -30.92
C ILE A 204 5.84 -10.05 -31.41
N THR A 205 5.42 -10.96 -30.53
CA THR A 205 4.52 -12.08 -30.87
C THR A 205 3.05 -11.71 -30.73
N GLY A 206 2.71 -10.71 -29.91
CA GLY A 206 1.33 -10.35 -29.58
C GLY A 206 0.62 -11.36 -28.68
N GLU A 207 1.31 -12.39 -28.19
CA GLU A 207 0.76 -13.39 -27.28
C GLU A 207 0.81 -12.89 -25.83
N ILE A 208 -0.08 -13.42 -24.99
CA ILE A 208 -0.11 -13.09 -23.56
C ILE A 208 1.22 -13.49 -22.91
N SER A 209 1.90 -12.53 -22.29
CA SER A 209 3.22 -12.69 -21.68
C SER A 209 3.11 -12.81 -20.16
N GLU A 210 3.37 -14.00 -19.63
CA GLU A 210 3.50 -14.24 -18.19
C GLU A 210 4.61 -13.38 -17.58
N LEU A 211 5.71 -13.14 -18.30
CA LEU A 211 6.81 -12.30 -17.83
C LEU A 211 6.37 -10.86 -17.56
N LYS A 212 5.55 -10.27 -18.45
CA LYS A 212 5.00 -8.92 -18.24
C LYS A 212 4.00 -8.87 -17.08
N LYS A 213 3.17 -9.90 -16.92
CA LYS A 213 2.28 -10.07 -15.75
C LYS A 213 3.10 -10.11 -14.46
N MET A 214 4.15 -10.92 -14.42
CA MET A 214 5.07 -11.02 -13.28
C MET A 214 5.79 -9.71 -13.00
N CYS A 215 6.20 -8.96 -14.04
CA CYS A 215 6.79 -7.64 -13.86
C CYS A 215 5.80 -6.66 -13.21
N PHE A 216 4.53 -6.69 -13.60
CA PHE A 216 3.49 -5.91 -12.94
C PHE A 216 3.28 -6.31 -11.47
N LEU A 217 3.24 -7.61 -11.16
CA LEU A 217 3.05 -8.09 -9.78
C LEU A 217 4.17 -7.63 -8.83
N LYS A 218 5.37 -7.29 -9.33
CA LYS A 218 6.44 -6.67 -8.52
C LYS A 218 5.96 -5.39 -7.80
N ARG A 219 4.98 -4.68 -8.35
CA ARG A 219 4.38 -3.49 -7.74
C ARG A 219 3.55 -3.78 -6.48
N LEU A 220 3.07 -5.02 -6.32
CA LEU A 220 2.23 -5.42 -5.19
C LEU A 220 3.04 -5.91 -3.98
N LEU A 221 4.34 -6.16 -4.13
CA LEU A 221 5.19 -6.65 -3.03
C LEU A 221 5.18 -5.74 -1.78
N PRO A 222 5.18 -4.40 -1.89
CA PRO A 222 5.12 -3.52 -0.72
C PRO A 222 3.79 -3.55 0.02
N PHE A 223 2.73 -4.11 -0.57
CA PHE A 223 1.42 -4.25 0.08
C PHE A 223 1.41 -5.48 0.99
N VAL A 224 2.11 -6.55 0.60
CA VAL A 224 2.01 -7.86 1.27
C VAL A 224 3.16 -8.17 2.24
N GLU A 225 4.29 -7.46 2.15
CA GLU A 225 5.45 -7.70 3.00
C GLU A 225 6.04 -6.42 3.60
N ASN A 226 6.41 -6.53 4.87
CA ASN A 226 6.95 -5.42 5.64
C ASN A 226 8.32 -4.97 5.11
N ARG A 227 8.52 -3.64 5.09
CA ARG A 227 9.80 -2.99 4.79
C ARG A 227 10.40 -3.41 3.43
N ILE A 228 9.57 -3.58 2.41
CA ILE A 228 10.03 -3.74 1.03
C ILE A 228 10.34 -2.36 0.44
N ASN A 229 11.63 -2.03 0.36
CA ASN A 229 12.13 -0.84 -0.34
C ASN A 229 12.39 -1.12 -1.82
N LEU A 230 11.75 -0.38 -2.74
CA LEU A 230 11.88 -0.57 -4.19
C LEU A 230 12.15 0.74 -4.93
N ILE A 231 12.80 0.64 -6.08
CA ILE A 231 12.87 1.69 -7.09
C ILE A 231 12.12 1.20 -8.32
N GLU A 232 11.17 1.97 -8.83
CA GLU A 232 10.53 1.74 -10.12
C GLU A 232 10.81 2.92 -11.05
N LEU A 233 11.41 2.62 -12.19
CA LEU A 233 11.57 3.58 -13.27
C LEU A 233 10.78 3.11 -14.48
N ALA A 234 9.84 3.94 -14.91
CA ALA A 234 8.92 3.59 -15.99
C ALA A 234 8.71 4.76 -16.97
N PRO A 235 8.33 4.47 -18.23
CA PRO A 235 7.80 5.48 -19.13
C PRO A 235 6.57 6.18 -18.54
N LYS A 236 6.21 7.34 -19.10
CA LYS A 236 4.97 8.02 -18.73
C LYS A 236 3.75 7.18 -19.14
N GLY A 237 2.76 7.11 -18.25
CA GLY A 237 1.48 6.46 -18.53
C GLY A 237 1.43 4.94 -18.32
N THR A 238 2.31 4.36 -17.51
CA THR A 238 2.28 2.92 -17.14
C THR A 238 1.47 2.62 -15.87
N GLY A 239 0.76 3.61 -15.31
CA GLY A 239 -0.09 3.43 -14.13
C GLY A 239 0.63 3.35 -12.79
N LYS A 240 1.92 3.73 -12.70
CA LYS A 240 2.71 3.67 -11.46
C LYS A 240 2.05 4.38 -10.27
N SER A 241 1.65 5.64 -10.42
CA SER A 241 1.03 6.44 -9.35
C SER A 241 -0.34 5.87 -8.94
N TYR A 242 -1.11 5.33 -9.90
CA TYR A 242 -2.42 4.74 -9.62
C TYR A 242 -2.32 3.57 -8.65
N ILE A 243 -1.36 2.65 -8.87
CA ILE A 243 -1.17 1.49 -7.99
C ILE A 243 -0.88 1.93 -6.55
N TYR A 244 0.11 2.80 -6.36
CA TYR A 244 0.55 3.18 -5.01
C TYR A 244 -0.35 4.21 -4.31
N GLU A 245 -1.25 4.89 -5.03
CA GLU A 245 -2.14 5.91 -4.45
C GLU A 245 -3.59 5.42 -4.28
N LYS A 246 -4.11 4.62 -5.22
CA LYS A 246 -5.55 4.33 -5.27
C LYS A 246 -5.92 2.97 -4.70
N ILE A 247 -5.07 1.96 -4.83
CA ILE A 247 -5.39 0.57 -4.51
C ILE A 247 -5.63 0.33 -3.02
N SER A 248 -4.89 1.00 -2.14
CA SER A 248 -5.01 0.80 -0.69
C SER A 248 -5.00 2.13 0.06
N LYS A 249 -5.83 2.24 1.10
CA LYS A 249 -5.80 3.34 2.08
C LYS A 249 -4.54 3.32 2.97
N ARG A 250 -3.79 2.22 2.97
CA ARG A 250 -2.59 2.00 3.81
C ARG A 250 -1.29 2.42 3.14
N GLY A 251 -1.35 2.86 1.89
CA GLY A 251 -0.24 3.50 1.19
C GLY A 251 -0.29 5.02 1.30
N TRP A 252 0.88 5.67 1.28
CA TRP A 252 0.96 7.12 1.11
C TRP A 252 1.89 7.51 -0.02
N LEU A 253 1.39 8.27 -1.00
CA LEU A 253 2.19 8.79 -2.11
C LEU A 253 2.50 10.27 -1.91
N VAL A 254 3.79 10.61 -1.87
CA VAL A 254 4.27 11.99 -1.86
C VAL A 254 4.57 12.40 -3.29
N SER A 255 3.77 13.33 -3.82
CA SER A 255 3.94 13.88 -5.16
C SER A 255 4.32 15.37 -5.05
N GLY A 256 5.59 15.67 -5.29
CA GLY A 256 6.13 17.04 -5.22
C GLY A 256 6.07 17.70 -3.85
N GLY A 257 6.31 19.02 -3.83
CA GLY A 257 6.30 19.83 -2.61
C GLY A 257 7.55 19.67 -1.73
N THR A 258 7.44 20.14 -0.49
CA THR A 258 8.53 20.13 0.49
C THR A 258 8.26 19.10 1.58
N VAL A 259 9.19 18.16 1.77
CA VAL A 259 9.12 17.12 2.80
C VAL A 259 10.12 17.43 3.91
N SER A 260 9.60 17.48 5.14
CA SER A 260 10.41 17.65 6.34
C SER A 260 10.64 16.31 7.05
N ARG A 261 11.64 16.24 7.93
CA ARG A 261 11.88 15.08 8.79
C ARG A 261 10.67 14.82 9.71
N ALA A 262 9.99 15.87 10.16
CA ALA A 262 8.82 15.74 11.03
C ALA A 262 7.66 15.01 10.34
N THR A 263 7.40 15.36 9.07
CA THR A 263 6.38 14.71 8.26
C THR A 263 6.72 13.24 8.01
N LEU A 264 7.96 12.95 7.63
CA LEU A 264 8.33 11.60 7.23
C LEU A 264 8.55 10.64 8.41
N VAL A 265 9.18 11.13 9.47
CA VAL A 265 9.73 10.31 10.56
C VAL A 265 8.95 10.54 11.86
N TYR A 266 9.09 11.72 12.48
CA TYR A 266 8.45 12.02 13.77
C TYR A 266 8.42 13.53 14.04
N ASP A 267 7.24 14.06 14.36
CA ASP A 267 7.06 15.46 14.76
C ASP A 267 7.25 15.59 16.28
N ASN A 268 8.43 16.06 16.69
CA ASN A 268 8.76 16.22 18.11
C ASN A 268 7.93 17.31 18.80
N ALA A 269 7.42 18.30 18.07
CA ALA A 269 6.61 19.38 18.66
C ALA A 269 5.21 18.87 19.01
N LYS A 270 4.63 18.02 18.14
CA LYS A 270 3.30 17.43 18.36
C LYS A 270 3.34 16.08 19.05
N LYS A 271 4.53 15.47 19.16
CA LYS A 271 4.72 14.07 19.61
C LYS A 271 3.90 13.08 18.79
N THR A 272 3.86 13.29 17.48
CA THR A 272 3.09 12.47 16.54
C THR A 272 4.00 11.78 15.56
N SER A 273 3.75 10.50 15.31
CA SER A 273 4.51 9.73 14.33
C SER A 273 4.30 10.22 12.90
N GLY A 274 5.38 10.21 12.13
CA GLY A 274 5.37 10.57 10.71
C GLY A 274 4.80 9.46 9.83
N LEU A 275 4.86 9.68 8.51
CA LEU A 275 4.30 8.78 7.51
C LEU A 275 4.84 7.34 7.63
N LEU A 276 6.15 7.17 7.88
CA LEU A 276 6.78 5.84 7.93
C LEU A 276 6.27 4.94 9.07
N ALA A 277 5.69 5.51 10.12
CA ALA A 277 5.14 4.75 11.23
C ALA A 277 3.65 4.42 11.08
N ARG A 278 3.00 4.95 10.04
CA ARG A 278 1.53 4.99 9.93
C ARG A 278 0.98 4.24 8.73
N PHE A 279 1.82 3.98 7.74
CA PHE A 279 1.45 3.41 6.45
C PHE A 279 2.29 2.16 6.17
N ASP A 280 1.75 1.26 5.34
CA ASP A 280 2.43 0.03 4.89
C ASP A 280 3.60 0.32 3.96
N PHE A 281 3.51 1.44 3.23
CA PHE A 281 4.58 1.99 2.42
C PHE A 281 4.42 3.50 2.23
N VAL A 282 5.54 4.17 1.98
CA VAL A 282 5.60 5.57 1.58
C VAL A 282 6.29 5.64 0.21
N GLY A 283 5.54 6.08 -0.79
CA GLY A 283 6.01 6.30 -2.15
C GLY A 283 6.45 7.74 -2.37
N PHE A 284 7.51 7.94 -3.14
CA PHE A 284 7.99 9.23 -3.61
C PHE A 284 7.82 9.28 -5.13
N ASP A 285 6.73 9.88 -5.59
CA ASP A 285 6.46 10.04 -7.02
C ASP A 285 7.07 11.32 -7.56
N GLU A 286 7.57 11.24 -8.80
CA GLU A 286 8.38 12.28 -9.42
C GLU A 286 9.46 12.78 -8.45
N SER A 287 10.21 11.86 -7.86
CA SER A 287 11.14 12.14 -6.75
C SER A 287 12.10 13.31 -7.02
N GLN A 288 12.44 13.58 -8.28
CA GLN A 288 13.23 14.73 -8.73
C GLN A 288 12.60 16.10 -8.43
N SER A 289 11.27 16.16 -8.32
CA SER A 289 10.51 17.38 -8.02
C SER A 289 10.39 17.67 -6.51
N ILE A 290 10.64 16.66 -5.68
CA ILE A 290 10.49 16.74 -4.22
C ILE A 290 11.66 17.49 -3.61
N ARG A 291 11.36 18.52 -2.80
CA ARG A 291 12.36 19.27 -2.02
C ARG A 291 12.39 18.77 -0.59
N PHE A 292 13.58 18.47 -0.08
CA PHE A 292 13.77 18.06 1.32
C PHE A 292 14.31 19.24 2.12
N GLU A 293 13.65 19.63 3.21
CA GLU A 293 14.01 20.81 4.02
C GLU A 293 15.42 20.72 4.62
N GLN A 294 15.87 19.49 4.93
CA GLN A 294 17.21 19.19 5.45
C GLN A 294 17.66 17.84 4.89
N PRO A 295 18.13 17.80 3.63
CA PRO A 295 18.38 16.55 2.90
C PRO A 295 19.28 15.58 3.64
N SER A 296 20.37 16.08 4.25
CA SER A 296 21.33 15.26 4.99
C SER A 296 20.74 14.59 6.24
N GLN A 297 19.91 15.30 7.00
CA GLN A 297 19.24 14.73 8.18
C GLN A 297 18.19 13.69 7.79
N ILE A 298 17.43 13.96 6.73
CA ILE A 298 16.44 13.02 6.22
C ILE A 298 17.13 11.77 5.66
N GLN A 299 18.19 11.93 4.89
CA GLN A 299 18.98 10.82 4.37
C GLN A 299 19.58 9.96 5.49
N ALA A 300 20.13 10.58 6.55
CA ALA A 300 20.63 9.84 7.70
C ALA A 300 19.53 9.06 8.42
N ALA A 301 18.35 9.67 8.61
CA ALA A 301 17.20 9.02 9.21
C ALA A 301 16.68 7.86 8.36
N LEU A 302 16.59 8.05 7.03
CA LEU A 302 16.18 7.03 6.08
C LEU A 302 17.15 5.85 6.07
N LYS A 303 18.46 6.08 6.02
CA LYS A 303 19.47 5.01 6.09
C LYS A 303 19.33 4.18 7.36
N HIS A 304 19.14 4.85 8.50
CA HIS A 304 18.95 4.18 9.78
C HIS A 304 17.67 3.34 9.78
N TYR A 305 16.57 3.92 9.31
CA TYR A 305 15.29 3.25 9.21
C TYR A 305 15.33 2.05 8.25
N MET A 306 15.88 2.19 7.05
CA MET A 306 15.94 1.11 6.06
C MET A 306 16.83 -0.05 6.52
N GLU A 307 17.85 0.21 7.33
CA GLU A 307 18.72 -0.82 7.90
C GLU A 307 18.05 -1.57 9.07
N PHE A 308 17.46 -0.83 10.02
CA PHE A 308 17.02 -1.41 11.30
C PHE A 308 15.49 -1.57 11.41
N GLY A 309 14.71 -0.84 10.62
CA GLY A 309 13.25 -0.74 10.77
C GLY A 309 12.82 0.16 11.92
N GLU A 310 13.70 1.07 12.36
CA GLU A 310 13.48 1.88 13.54
C GLU A 310 13.50 3.37 13.20
N ILE A 311 12.52 4.08 13.74
CA ILE A 311 12.40 5.52 13.69
C ILE A 311 12.91 6.08 15.02
N LYS A 312 13.86 7.02 14.95
CA LYS A 312 14.37 7.76 16.10
C LYS A 312 13.81 9.18 16.12
N GLY A 313 12.91 9.44 17.07
CA GLY A 313 12.62 10.78 17.58
C GLY A 313 13.72 11.23 18.56
N PHE A 314 13.66 12.48 19.02
CA PHE A 314 14.56 12.94 20.08
C PHE A 314 14.22 12.32 21.45
N ASP A 315 12.95 11.96 21.65
CA ASP A 315 12.37 11.48 22.91
C ASP A 315 11.86 10.03 22.86
N ALA A 316 11.83 9.41 21.67
CA ALA A 316 11.31 8.06 21.48
C ALA A 316 12.01 7.31 20.34
N GLN A 317 12.10 5.99 20.48
CA GLN A 317 12.45 5.05 19.42
C GLN A 317 11.24 4.16 19.16
N MET A 318 10.85 4.02 17.90
CA MET A 318 9.65 3.29 17.47
C MET A 318 10.00 2.36 16.32
N ALA A 319 9.57 1.10 16.40
CA ALA A 319 9.64 0.19 15.25
C ALA A 319 8.58 0.60 14.21
N ALA A 320 8.94 0.54 12.94
CA ALA A 320 8.07 0.85 11.83
C ALA A 320 8.28 -0.15 10.69
N THR A 321 7.21 -0.39 9.94
CA THR A 321 7.14 -1.48 8.97
C THR A 321 6.95 -1.00 7.52
N ALA A 322 6.84 0.31 7.30
CA ALA A 322 6.66 0.90 5.98
C ALA A 322 7.77 0.52 4.97
N GLY A 323 7.40 0.09 3.77
CA GLY A 323 8.30 0.07 2.61
C GLY A 323 8.59 1.48 2.08
N ILE A 324 9.79 1.72 1.55
CA ILE A 324 10.13 2.97 0.83
C ILE A 324 10.13 2.72 -0.67
N ILE A 325 9.24 3.41 -1.39
CA ILE A 325 9.12 3.24 -2.84
C ILE A 325 9.53 4.53 -3.54
N VAL A 326 10.49 4.44 -4.46
CA VAL A 326 10.89 5.59 -5.30
C VAL A 326 10.37 5.37 -6.69
N LEU A 327 9.50 6.27 -7.16
CA LEU A 327 8.94 6.23 -8.50
C LEU A 327 9.59 7.35 -9.33
N GLY A 328 10.10 6.98 -10.48
CA GLY A 328 10.72 7.91 -11.42
C GLY A 328 10.26 7.66 -12.85
N ASN A 329 10.40 8.69 -13.68
CA ASN A 329 10.31 8.51 -15.12
C ASN A 329 11.72 8.17 -15.65
N ILE A 330 11.78 7.41 -16.73
CA ILE A 330 13.03 7.08 -17.43
C ILE A 330 12.82 7.20 -18.94
N ASP A 331 13.80 7.77 -19.63
CA ASP A 331 13.80 7.90 -21.07
C ASP A 331 14.21 6.60 -21.76
N ALA A 332 13.67 6.36 -22.97
CA ALA A 332 13.89 5.13 -23.73
C ALA A 332 15.37 4.83 -24.02
N GLU A 333 16.20 5.86 -24.15
CA GLU A 333 17.65 5.70 -24.35
C GLU A 333 18.36 5.01 -23.17
N ARG A 334 17.71 4.96 -22.01
CA ARG A 334 18.23 4.38 -20.76
C ARG A 334 17.48 3.12 -20.32
N PHE A 335 16.71 2.48 -21.20
CA PHE A 335 16.16 1.13 -20.94
C PHE A 335 17.27 0.09 -21.07
N ASP A 336 18.30 0.24 -20.24
CA ASP A 336 19.50 -0.58 -20.21
C ASP A 336 20.05 -0.56 -18.79
N VAL A 337 20.01 -1.73 -18.16
CA VAL A 337 20.48 -1.92 -16.78
C VAL A 337 21.97 -1.63 -16.62
N ASN A 338 22.74 -1.59 -17.72
CA ASN A 338 24.17 -1.26 -17.73
C ASN A 338 24.45 0.24 -17.85
N LYS A 339 23.41 1.08 -17.96
CA LYS A 339 23.52 2.55 -17.92
C LYS A 339 23.09 3.07 -16.55
N ASN A 340 23.49 4.30 -16.23
CA ASN A 340 23.05 4.95 -14.99
C ASN A 340 21.56 5.34 -15.11
N MET A 341 20.69 4.48 -14.60
CA MET A 341 19.23 4.69 -14.62
C MET A 341 18.77 5.61 -13.49
N VAL A 342 19.49 5.63 -12.37
CA VAL A 342 19.14 6.45 -11.21
C VAL A 342 19.59 7.91 -11.32
N ALA A 343 20.23 8.32 -12.42
CA ALA A 343 20.71 9.69 -12.60
C ALA A 343 19.60 10.76 -12.52
N GLU A 344 18.34 10.39 -12.73
CA GLU A 344 17.19 11.30 -12.77
C GLU A 344 16.30 11.27 -11.54
N ILE A 345 16.55 10.42 -10.54
CA ILE A 345 15.79 10.45 -9.28
C ILE A 345 16.36 11.48 -8.30
N ASN A 346 15.73 11.69 -7.15
CA ASN A 346 16.26 12.63 -6.14
C ASN A 346 17.70 12.27 -5.69
N PRO A 347 18.64 13.22 -5.58
CA PRO A 347 20.03 12.95 -5.14
C PRO A 347 20.17 12.18 -3.82
N ILE A 348 19.21 12.32 -2.90
CA ILE A 348 19.21 11.54 -1.65
C ILE A 348 19.19 10.03 -1.93
N PHE A 349 18.43 9.59 -2.94
CA PHE A 349 18.28 8.19 -3.33
C PHE A 349 19.36 7.71 -4.31
N GLN A 350 20.06 8.63 -4.98
CA GLN A 350 21.16 8.30 -5.89
C GLN A 350 22.44 7.90 -5.17
N GLU A 351 22.67 8.45 -3.98
CA GLU A 351 23.89 8.19 -3.21
C GLU A 351 24.05 6.68 -2.93
N SER A 352 25.23 6.13 -3.23
CA SER A 352 25.51 4.68 -3.19
C SER A 352 25.14 4.02 -1.86
N ALA A 353 25.40 4.67 -0.74
CA ALA A 353 25.02 4.16 0.58
C ALA A 353 23.49 4.07 0.79
N THR A 354 22.72 4.98 0.21
CA THR A 354 21.25 4.92 0.26
C THR A 354 20.73 3.89 -0.75
N LEU A 355 21.29 3.88 -1.97
CA LEU A 355 20.93 2.95 -3.04
C LEU A 355 21.12 1.48 -2.62
N ASP A 356 22.20 1.16 -1.90
CA ASP A 356 22.48 -0.20 -1.41
C ASP A 356 21.43 -0.75 -0.42
N ARG A 357 20.57 0.11 0.13
CA ARG A 357 19.47 -0.25 1.05
C ARG A 357 18.13 -0.52 0.36
N PHE A 358 18.04 -0.32 -0.95
CA PHE A 358 16.89 -0.77 -1.74
C PHE A 358 16.98 -2.26 -2.03
N HIS A 359 15.89 -3.00 -1.84
CA HIS A 359 15.92 -4.44 -2.04
C HIS A 359 15.85 -4.82 -3.51
N GLY A 360 15.11 -4.05 -4.31
CA GLY A 360 14.88 -4.40 -5.69
C GLY A 360 14.56 -3.22 -6.60
N PHE A 361 14.80 -3.43 -7.87
CA PHE A 361 14.45 -2.51 -8.94
C PHE A 361 13.35 -3.12 -9.82
N ILE A 362 12.33 -2.33 -10.16
CA ILE A 362 11.29 -2.71 -11.12
C ILE A 362 11.59 -2.00 -12.45
N PRO A 363 11.91 -2.75 -13.52
CA PRO A 363 12.04 -2.21 -14.87
C PRO A 363 10.64 -1.91 -15.44
N GLY A 364 10.08 -0.77 -15.05
CA GLY A 364 8.70 -0.41 -15.39
C GLY A 364 8.46 -0.14 -16.87
N TRP A 365 9.51 -0.12 -17.71
CA TRP A 365 9.38 -0.11 -19.17
C TRP A 365 8.95 -1.45 -19.77
N GLU A 366 9.09 -2.56 -19.04
CA GLU A 366 8.53 -3.87 -19.44
C GLU A 366 7.01 -3.93 -19.24
N ILE A 367 6.44 -2.98 -18.48
CA ILE A 367 5.01 -2.89 -18.25
C ILE A 367 4.38 -2.08 -19.39
N PRO A 368 3.36 -2.61 -20.07
CA PRO A 368 2.75 -1.92 -21.19
C PRO A 368 2.13 -0.59 -20.75
N ARG A 369 2.11 0.37 -21.68
CA ARG A 369 1.47 1.67 -21.45
C ARG A 369 -0.03 1.47 -21.26
N LEU A 370 -0.59 2.13 -20.25
CA LEU A 370 -2.01 2.05 -19.92
C LEU A 370 -2.86 2.49 -21.12
N ASN A 371 -3.75 1.60 -21.54
CA ASN A 371 -4.77 1.80 -22.56
C ASN A 371 -6.10 1.21 -22.04
N GLN A 372 -7.18 1.32 -22.81
CA GLN A 372 -8.48 0.79 -22.40
C GLN A 372 -8.47 -0.73 -22.23
N ASP A 373 -7.68 -1.45 -23.03
CA ASP A 373 -7.58 -2.91 -22.99
C ASP A 373 -6.92 -3.44 -21.70
N LEU A 374 -6.15 -2.60 -21.02
CA LEU A 374 -5.51 -2.91 -19.72
C LEU A 374 -6.40 -2.63 -18.52
N ILE A 375 -7.58 -2.05 -18.68
CA ILE A 375 -8.52 -1.81 -17.58
C ILE A 375 -9.40 -3.05 -17.40
N ALA A 376 -9.51 -3.55 -16.16
CA ALA A 376 -10.34 -4.72 -15.87
C ALA A 376 -11.80 -4.49 -16.29
N ASN A 377 -12.38 -5.52 -16.93
CA ASN A 377 -13.77 -5.58 -17.32
C ASN A 377 -14.28 -7.00 -17.06
N GLY A 378 -15.22 -7.16 -16.14
CA GLY A 378 -15.69 -8.46 -15.68
C GLY A 378 -15.68 -8.61 -14.16
N TRP A 379 -16.01 -9.80 -13.68
CA TRP A 379 -16.05 -10.08 -12.25
C TRP A 379 -14.65 -10.35 -11.70
N ALA A 380 -14.27 -9.56 -10.69
CA ALA A 380 -13.00 -9.66 -10.01
C ALA A 380 -13.21 -9.52 -8.50
N ILE A 381 -12.19 -9.88 -7.72
CA ILE A 381 -12.15 -9.61 -6.29
C ILE A 381 -12.23 -8.09 -6.06
N ASN A 382 -12.94 -7.68 -5.02
CA ASN A 382 -13.02 -6.28 -4.61
C ASN A 382 -11.63 -5.74 -4.23
N THR A 383 -11.27 -4.56 -4.74
CA THR A 383 -9.93 -3.98 -4.56
C THR A 383 -9.63 -3.70 -3.10
N GLU A 384 -10.60 -3.23 -2.31
CA GLU A 384 -10.40 -2.96 -0.88
C GLU A 384 -10.24 -4.27 -0.10
N TYR A 385 -11.11 -5.25 -0.33
CA TYR A 385 -10.97 -6.57 0.31
C TYR A 385 -9.58 -7.16 0.04
N PHE A 386 -9.14 -7.14 -1.22
CA PHE A 386 -7.83 -7.63 -1.61
C PHE A 386 -6.70 -6.87 -0.93
N ALA A 387 -6.75 -5.53 -0.89
CA ALA A 387 -5.74 -4.71 -0.22
C ALA A 387 -5.66 -5.01 1.30
N GLU A 388 -6.78 -5.23 1.96
CA GLU A 388 -6.83 -5.55 3.38
C GLU A 388 -6.34 -6.99 3.66
N VAL A 389 -6.59 -7.94 2.76
CA VAL A 389 -5.97 -9.28 2.81
C VAL A 389 -4.46 -9.18 2.68
N LEU A 390 -3.95 -8.40 1.72
CA LEU A 390 -2.50 -8.20 1.58
C LEU A 390 -1.90 -7.57 2.83
N HIS A 391 -2.59 -6.60 3.44
CA HIS A 391 -2.17 -6.01 4.70
C HIS A 391 -2.09 -7.05 5.83
N ALA A 392 -3.14 -7.86 6.01
CA ALA A 392 -3.16 -8.89 7.04
C ALA A 392 -2.05 -9.94 6.84
N LEU A 393 -1.73 -10.31 5.59
CA LEU A 393 -0.62 -11.20 5.28
C LEU A 393 0.76 -10.65 5.70
N ARG A 394 0.91 -9.33 5.93
CA ARG A 394 2.19 -8.74 6.37
C ARG A 394 2.61 -9.26 7.75
N ASP A 395 1.66 -9.59 8.60
CA ASP A 395 1.90 -10.05 9.97
C ASP A 395 2.17 -11.56 10.07
N GLU A 396 1.92 -12.30 8.99
CA GLU A 396 2.16 -13.74 8.93
C GLU A 396 3.66 -14.05 8.76
N LEU A 397 4.26 -14.62 9.81
CA LEU A 397 5.71 -14.92 9.85
C LEU A 397 6.08 -16.24 9.16
N ILE A 398 5.12 -17.16 8.99
CA ILE A 398 5.35 -18.52 8.47
C ILE A 398 6.06 -18.52 7.12
N TYR A 399 5.72 -17.58 6.24
CA TYR A 399 6.28 -17.50 4.89
C TYR A 399 7.78 -17.18 4.86
N SER A 400 8.27 -16.40 5.84
CA SER A 400 9.72 -16.14 5.96
C SER A 400 10.48 -17.41 6.37
N ALA A 401 9.86 -18.25 7.22
CA ALA A 401 10.41 -19.55 7.59
C ALA A 401 10.41 -20.54 6.41
N ILE A 402 9.35 -20.54 5.58
CA ILE A 402 9.29 -21.33 4.34
C ILE A 402 10.45 -20.93 3.41
N VAL A 403 10.64 -19.64 3.16
CA VAL A 403 11.76 -19.15 2.32
C VAL A 403 13.11 -19.60 2.88
N ASP A 404 13.31 -19.51 4.19
CA ASP A 404 14.54 -19.95 4.84
C ASP A 404 14.80 -21.46 4.69
N GLN A 405 13.76 -22.29 4.64
CA GLN A 405 13.87 -23.73 4.37
C GLN A 405 14.08 -24.04 2.88
N CYS A 406 13.59 -23.18 2.00
CA CYS A 406 13.70 -23.35 0.54
C CYS A 406 15.09 -22.99 0.00
N ILE A 407 15.86 -22.13 0.69
CA ILE A 407 17.12 -21.60 0.12
C ILE A 407 18.37 -22.10 0.83
N HIS A 408 19.40 -22.41 0.06
CA HIS A 408 20.75 -22.64 0.53
C HIS A 408 21.59 -21.36 0.34
N VAL A 409 22.13 -20.83 1.44
CA VAL A 409 22.90 -19.58 1.45
C VAL A 409 24.40 -19.88 1.39
N PRO A 410 25.15 -19.35 0.41
CA PRO A 410 26.58 -19.58 0.32
C PRO A 410 27.36 -18.96 1.50
N ARG A 411 28.53 -19.52 1.80
CA ARG A 411 29.42 -18.97 2.85
C ARG A 411 29.83 -17.54 2.49
N LYS A 412 29.82 -16.65 3.49
CA LYS A 412 30.17 -15.21 3.35
C LYS A 412 29.24 -14.40 2.42
N ALA A 413 28.00 -14.85 2.23
CA ALA A 413 26.99 -14.04 1.54
C ALA A 413 26.86 -12.65 2.19
N ASP A 414 26.83 -11.60 1.37
CA ASP A 414 26.59 -10.24 1.86
C ASP A 414 25.23 -10.16 2.54
N LYS A 415 25.20 -9.56 3.73
CA LYS A 415 24.01 -9.55 4.58
C LYS A 415 22.88 -8.70 3.97
N ARG A 416 23.20 -7.63 3.25
CA ARG A 416 22.17 -6.76 2.63
C ARG A 416 21.56 -7.43 1.42
N ASP A 417 22.37 -8.04 0.56
CA ASP A 417 21.86 -8.81 -0.58
C ASP A 417 20.98 -9.97 -0.12
N LEU A 418 21.44 -10.73 0.88
CA LEU A 418 20.66 -11.82 1.44
C LEU A 418 19.33 -11.35 2.02
N THR A 419 19.34 -10.25 2.78
CA THR A 419 18.11 -9.66 3.35
C THR A 419 17.16 -9.20 2.25
N ALA A 420 17.67 -8.55 1.21
CA ALA A 420 16.89 -8.10 0.08
C ALA A 420 16.21 -9.25 -0.66
N ILE A 421 16.99 -10.28 -1.02
CA ILE A 421 16.49 -11.45 -1.76
C ILE A 421 15.46 -12.21 -0.91
N LYS A 422 15.76 -12.47 0.38
CA LYS A 422 14.81 -13.16 1.29
C LYS A 422 13.50 -12.41 1.44
N ARG A 423 13.53 -11.08 1.61
CA ARG A 423 12.32 -10.27 1.74
C ARG A 423 11.48 -10.27 0.47
N ILE A 424 12.11 -10.08 -0.70
CA ILE A 424 11.40 -10.13 -1.98
C ILE A 424 10.82 -11.53 -2.24
N CYS A 425 11.58 -12.60 -1.95
CA CYS A 425 11.06 -13.97 -2.02
C CYS A 425 9.86 -14.17 -1.09
N THR A 426 9.94 -13.70 0.16
CA THR A 426 8.84 -13.81 1.13
C THR A 426 7.60 -13.09 0.63
N ALA A 427 7.76 -11.90 0.06
CA ALA A 427 6.66 -11.16 -0.55
C ALA A 427 6.01 -11.92 -1.72
N PHE A 428 6.80 -12.53 -2.60
CA PHE A 428 6.28 -13.38 -3.68
C PHE A 428 5.57 -14.63 -3.16
N VAL A 429 6.12 -15.31 -2.15
CA VAL A 429 5.48 -16.47 -1.52
C VAL A 429 4.12 -16.07 -0.94
N LYS A 430 4.04 -14.97 -0.18
CA LYS A 430 2.77 -14.46 0.35
C LYS A 430 1.76 -14.12 -0.74
N LEU A 431 2.22 -13.52 -1.83
CA LEU A 431 1.34 -13.07 -2.93
C LEU A 431 0.82 -14.23 -3.79
N LEU A 432 1.70 -15.16 -4.15
CA LEU A 432 1.42 -16.21 -5.15
C LEU A 432 1.06 -17.56 -4.53
N PHE A 433 1.59 -17.84 -3.34
CA PHE A 433 1.39 -19.09 -2.59
C PHE A 433 0.91 -18.82 -1.15
N PRO A 434 -0.12 -17.97 -0.93
CA PRO A 434 -0.60 -17.68 0.42
C PRO A 434 -1.08 -18.94 1.16
N HIS A 435 -1.53 -19.96 0.41
CA HIS A 435 -1.98 -21.25 0.95
C HIS A 435 -0.85 -22.14 1.51
N ALA A 436 0.42 -21.83 1.23
CA ALA A 436 1.54 -22.65 1.67
C ALA A 436 1.74 -22.53 3.19
N THR A 437 1.79 -23.69 3.85
CA THR A 437 2.06 -23.87 5.28
C THR A 437 3.42 -24.50 5.54
N SER A 438 3.98 -25.17 4.54
CA SER A 438 5.35 -25.69 4.56
C SER A 438 6.05 -25.52 3.21
N LYS A 439 7.33 -25.89 3.14
CA LYS A 439 8.11 -25.88 1.90
C LYS A 439 7.54 -26.80 0.84
N GLU A 440 6.97 -27.93 1.24
CA GLU A 440 6.47 -28.99 0.36
C GLU A 440 5.20 -28.57 -0.40
N ASP A 441 4.48 -27.56 0.10
CA ASP A 441 3.29 -27.00 -0.56
C ASP A 441 3.64 -26.21 -1.84
N ILE A 442 4.93 -25.89 -2.06
CA ILE A 442 5.41 -25.17 -3.25
C ILE A 442 6.43 -26.06 -3.97
N THR A 443 6.17 -26.37 -5.24
CA THR A 443 7.14 -27.14 -6.02
C THR A 443 8.45 -26.38 -6.15
N LYS A 444 9.58 -27.11 -6.22
CA LYS A 444 10.91 -26.50 -6.44
C LYS A 444 10.93 -25.61 -7.68
N GLU A 445 10.32 -26.06 -8.77
CA GLU A 445 10.25 -25.32 -10.03
C GLU A 445 9.46 -24.02 -9.87
N ASP A 446 8.28 -24.08 -9.24
CA ASP A 446 7.47 -22.89 -9.00
C ASP A 446 8.17 -21.89 -8.08
N PHE A 447 8.79 -22.36 -6.99
CA PHE A 447 9.52 -21.49 -6.08
C PHE A 447 10.69 -20.79 -6.79
N LEU A 448 11.45 -21.52 -7.61
CA LEU A 448 12.55 -20.94 -8.38
C LEU A 448 12.04 -19.91 -9.39
N LYS A 449 11.04 -20.28 -10.19
CA LYS A 449 10.49 -19.47 -11.29
C LYS A 449 9.77 -18.22 -10.80
N TYR A 450 8.95 -18.34 -9.76
CA TYR A 450 8.04 -17.27 -9.34
C TYR A 450 8.53 -16.49 -8.12
N CYS A 451 9.51 -16.99 -7.37
CA CYS A 451 10.00 -16.32 -6.15
C CYS A 451 11.51 -16.01 -6.20
N LEU A 452 12.37 -17.04 -6.30
CA LEU A 452 13.81 -16.87 -6.09
C LEU A 452 14.50 -16.11 -7.24
N GLU A 453 14.31 -16.55 -8.48
CA GLU A 453 14.96 -15.91 -9.63
C GLU A 453 14.47 -14.46 -9.84
N PRO A 454 13.15 -14.16 -9.78
CA PRO A 454 12.70 -12.77 -9.82
C PRO A 454 13.28 -11.89 -8.70
N ALA A 455 13.45 -12.44 -7.48
CA ALA A 455 14.07 -11.71 -6.37
C ALA A 455 15.55 -11.40 -6.60
N LYS A 456 16.29 -12.38 -7.13
CA LYS A 456 17.69 -12.25 -7.52
C LYS A 456 17.85 -11.21 -8.62
N GLU A 457 17.06 -11.27 -9.68
CA GLU A 457 17.08 -10.30 -10.79
C GLU A 457 16.87 -8.87 -10.28
N MET A 458 15.83 -8.65 -9.45
CA MET A 458 15.52 -7.33 -8.91
C MET A 458 16.68 -6.76 -8.09
N ARG A 459 17.36 -7.58 -7.28
CA ARG A 459 18.51 -7.15 -6.47
C ARG A 459 19.78 -6.99 -7.31
N GLN A 460 19.98 -7.82 -8.33
CA GLN A 460 21.13 -7.73 -9.25
C GLN A 460 21.12 -6.41 -10.02
N ILE A 461 19.94 -5.89 -10.39
CA ILE A 461 19.85 -4.56 -11.02
C ILE A 461 20.35 -3.47 -10.05
N ILE A 462 19.98 -3.52 -8.76
CA ILE A 462 20.51 -2.58 -7.76
C ILE A 462 22.03 -2.68 -7.65
N ARG A 463 22.59 -3.88 -7.61
CA ARG A 463 24.05 -4.11 -7.62
C ARG A 463 24.72 -3.51 -8.86
N THR A 464 24.14 -3.72 -10.03
CA THR A 464 24.63 -3.17 -11.30
C THR A 464 24.63 -1.64 -11.26
N GLN A 465 23.57 -1.01 -10.75
CA GLN A 465 23.51 0.45 -10.59
C GLN A 465 24.54 0.97 -9.58
N LEU A 466 24.81 0.25 -8.48
CA LEU A 466 25.88 0.62 -7.54
C LEU A 466 27.27 0.60 -8.19
N CYS A 467 27.57 -0.38 -9.03
CA CYS A 467 28.83 -0.44 -9.78
C CYS A 467 28.99 0.75 -10.75
N ILE A 468 27.89 1.29 -11.27
CA ILE A 468 27.90 2.44 -12.18
C ILE A 468 28.02 3.76 -11.41
N VAL A 469 27.28 3.91 -10.31
CA VAL A 469 27.24 5.14 -9.51
C VAL A 469 28.52 5.33 -8.70
N ASP A 470 29.07 4.25 -8.14
CA ASP A 470 30.26 4.28 -7.29
C ASP A 470 31.22 3.13 -7.64
N PRO A 471 31.87 3.20 -8.82
CA PRO A 471 32.70 2.12 -9.33
C PRO A 471 33.91 1.82 -8.44
N LYS A 472 34.42 2.82 -7.70
CA LYS A 472 35.58 2.61 -6.83
C LYS A 472 35.27 1.69 -5.66
N GLU A 473 34.03 1.73 -5.16
CA GLU A 473 33.58 0.92 -4.03
C GLU A 473 32.98 -0.42 -4.46
N TYR A 474 32.23 -0.44 -5.57
CA TYR A 474 31.42 -1.61 -5.98
C TYR A 474 31.89 -2.30 -7.25
N ASN A 475 32.61 -1.63 -8.15
CA ASN A 475 33.16 -2.26 -9.36
C ASN A 475 34.52 -2.92 -9.06
N VAL A 476 34.53 -3.78 -8.03
CA VAL A 476 35.69 -4.52 -7.53
C VAL A 476 35.32 -6.00 -7.32
N PRO A 477 36.29 -6.93 -7.37
CA PRO A 477 36.01 -8.35 -7.21
C PRO A 477 35.22 -8.65 -5.91
N GLY A 478 34.14 -9.42 -6.04
CA GLY A 478 33.29 -9.85 -4.91
C GLY A 478 32.21 -8.86 -4.48
N LYS A 479 32.05 -7.70 -5.14
CA LYS A 479 30.95 -6.74 -4.89
C LYS A 479 30.05 -6.46 -6.10
N GLN A 480 30.40 -7.01 -7.26
CA GLN A 480 29.66 -6.82 -8.52
C GLN A 480 28.41 -7.70 -8.63
N GLU A 481 28.42 -8.84 -7.96
CA GLU A 481 27.38 -9.86 -8.06
C GLU A 481 26.71 -10.07 -6.71
N ILE A 482 25.43 -10.41 -6.77
CA ILE A 482 24.69 -10.92 -5.63
C ILE A 482 25.21 -12.32 -5.23
N PRO A 483 24.99 -12.78 -3.98
CA PRO A 483 25.33 -14.14 -3.59
C PRO A 483 24.57 -15.16 -4.47
N ASP A 484 25.26 -16.24 -4.86
CA ASP A 484 24.68 -17.38 -5.57
C ASP A 484 23.82 -18.22 -4.62
N ILE A 485 22.62 -17.71 -4.32
CA ILE A 485 21.60 -18.39 -3.54
C ILE A 485 20.91 -19.40 -4.45
N GLN A 486 20.88 -20.65 -4.00
CA GLN A 486 20.28 -21.78 -4.71
C GLN A 486 19.15 -22.39 -3.89
N TYR A 487 18.31 -23.21 -4.52
CA TYR A 487 17.33 -24.01 -3.78
C TYR A 487 18.04 -25.02 -2.88
N ALA A 488 17.58 -25.18 -1.65
CA ALA A 488 18.06 -26.21 -0.74
C ALA A 488 17.45 -27.56 -1.14
N ASP A 489 18.19 -28.36 -1.89
CA ASP A 489 17.84 -29.76 -2.11
C ASP A 489 17.98 -30.54 -0.78
N GLU A 490 17.05 -31.46 -0.51
CA GLU A 490 17.11 -32.32 0.67
C GLU A 490 18.47 -33.03 0.72
N HIS A 491 19.08 -33.06 1.91
CA HIS A 491 20.29 -33.85 2.20
C HIS A 491 19.95 -35.29 2.51
#